data_AF-A0A5C8IAE9-F1
#
_entry.id   AF-A0A5C8IAE9-F1
#
_cell.length_a   1.000
_cell.length_b   1.000
_cell.length_c   1.000
_cell.angle_alpha   90.00
_cell.angle_beta   90.00
_cell.angle_gamma   90.00
#
_symmetry.space_group_name_H-M   'P 1'
#
loop_
_entity.id
_entity.type
_entity.pdbx_description
1 polymer ?
#
loop_
_entity_poly.entity_id
_entity_poly.type
_entity_poly.pdbx_seq_one_letter_code
_entity_poly.pdbx_strand_id
1 'polypeptide(L)'
;MKQYRVWHRTAYTYSKPVQDSVGLFHLLPRSLPWQEVSSASVTVDPVPGDYEPDVDYFGNAATYFHLTDPHPQLTIESTSDVTVHEPVYDPDALARPWEDARPLLRPDLPGAWAATEYALESARVRHAEEATAYAAESLTPGRPIGEAATDLMQRIFRDFDYDKTATTVTSTVADAFRKRAGVCQDFAHVALACLRGHGVAARYVSGYLATQPPPGKQRVFGADASHAWVAVWLPGTDEWLAIDPTNNQWANDRYVTVAWGRDYGDVSPVKGIIFTKAKTSTLRVSVDVAPIE
;
A
#
# COMPACT_ATOMS: atom_id res chain seq x y z
N MET A 1 17.44 -3.55 -12.77
CA MET A 1 17.70 -3.23 -11.35
C MET A 1 17.94 -1.74 -11.25
N LYS A 2 17.44 -1.11 -10.19
CA LYS A 2 17.63 0.32 -9.92
C LYS A 2 17.88 0.55 -8.44
N GLN A 3 18.67 1.55 -8.13
CA GLN A 3 18.98 1.94 -6.76
C GLN A 3 18.29 3.26 -6.44
N TYR A 4 17.61 3.32 -5.29
CA TYR A 4 16.94 4.53 -4.84
C TYR A 4 17.30 4.88 -3.41
N ARG A 5 17.41 6.19 -3.16
CA ARG A 5 17.29 6.78 -1.84
C ARG A 5 15.85 7.24 -1.68
N VAL A 6 15.18 6.62 -0.73
CA VAL A 6 13.82 6.96 -0.33
C VAL A 6 13.90 7.82 0.92
N TRP A 7 13.28 8.99 0.86
CA TRP A 7 13.10 9.87 1.99
C TRP A 7 11.61 10.12 2.20
N HIS A 8 11.13 9.99 3.43
CA HIS A 8 9.77 10.31 3.83
C HIS A 8 9.81 11.19 5.06
N ARG A 9 9.04 12.27 5.05
CA ARG A 9 8.81 13.10 6.22
C ARG A 9 7.32 13.33 6.45
N THR A 10 6.86 12.96 7.64
CA THR A 10 5.55 13.30 8.17
C THR A 10 5.71 14.32 9.28
N ALA A 11 5.13 15.50 9.12
CA ALA A 11 5.22 16.61 10.07
C ALA A 11 3.84 17.10 10.50
N TYR A 12 3.62 17.13 11.81
CA TYR A 12 2.45 17.68 12.46
C TYR A 12 2.80 18.99 13.14
N THR A 13 1.93 19.99 13.01
CA THR A 13 1.95 21.21 13.82
C THR A 13 0.60 21.40 14.49
N TYR A 14 0.62 21.75 15.77
CA TYR A 14 -0.58 21.85 16.60
C TYR A 14 -0.82 23.29 17.06
N SER A 15 -2.09 23.69 17.11
CA SER A 15 -2.48 25.04 17.61
C SER A 15 -2.17 25.27 19.08
N LYS A 16 -1.97 24.20 19.86
CA LYS A 16 -1.50 24.19 21.24
C LYS A 16 -0.64 22.93 21.44
N PRO A 17 0.27 22.92 22.41
CA PRO A 17 1.02 21.71 22.74
C PRO A 17 0.07 20.53 22.97
N VAL A 18 0.35 19.42 22.29
CA VAL A 18 -0.30 18.13 22.55
C VAL A 18 0.52 17.41 23.62
N GLN A 19 -0.12 16.53 24.36
CA GLN A 19 0.52 15.67 25.34
C GLN A 19 0.16 14.22 25.03
N ASP A 20 0.98 13.27 25.48
CA ASP A 20 0.70 11.83 25.36
C ASP A 20 0.37 11.40 23.91
N SER A 21 1.29 11.67 22.98
CA SER A 21 1.11 11.22 21.59
C SER A 21 1.63 9.80 21.45
N VAL A 22 0.72 8.86 21.20
CA VAL A 22 1.04 7.45 20.95
C VAL A 22 0.87 7.18 19.46
N GLY A 23 1.88 6.62 18.83
CA GLY A 23 1.83 6.32 17.41
C GLY A 23 2.51 5.01 17.02
N LEU A 24 2.19 4.60 15.81
CA LEU A 24 2.76 3.45 15.11
C LEU A 24 3.02 3.88 13.66
N PHE A 25 4.20 3.56 13.15
CA PHE A 25 4.54 3.83 11.75
C PHE A 25 5.12 2.61 11.03
N HIS A 26 4.90 2.55 9.72
CA HIS A 26 5.44 1.57 8.79
C HIS A 26 6.19 2.33 7.69
N LEU A 27 7.45 2.69 7.97
CA LEU A 27 8.25 3.55 7.10
C LEU A 27 9.50 2.88 6.55
N LEU A 28 9.87 1.71 7.10
CA LEU A 28 11.07 0.99 6.70
C LEU A 28 10.76 -0.06 5.62
N PRO A 29 11.45 -0.02 4.46
CA PRO A 29 11.27 -0.98 3.39
C PRO A 29 11.48 -2.44 3.82
N ARG A 30 10.77 -3.37 3.17
CA ARG A 30 10.95 -4.81 3.41
C ARG A 30 12.14 -5.36 2.63
N SER A 31 12.85 -6.33 3.18
CA SER A 31 13.77 -7.18 2.40
C SER A 31 12.97 -8.28 1.70
N LEU A 32 13.12 -8.38 0.37
CA LEU A 32 12.36 -9.28 -0.51
C LEU A 32 13.30 -9.89 -1.57
N PRO A 33 12.93 -10.99 -2.24
CA PRO A 33 13.73 -11.56 -3.32
C PRO A 33 14.05 -10.57 -4.46
N TRP A 34 13.24 -9.54 -4.65
CA TRP A 34 13.42 -8.49 -5.66
C TRP A 34 13.74 -7.11 -5.05
N GLN A 35 13.96 -7.01 -3.74
CA GLN A 35 14.25 -5.74 -3.06
C GLN A 35 15.24 -5.94 -1.92
N GLU A 36 16.40 -5.31 -2.06
CA GLU A 36 17.46 -5.30 -1.05
C GLU A 36 17.49 -3.94 -0.36
N VAL A 37 17.62 -3.96 0.98
CA VAL A 37 17.72 -2.74 1.80
C VAL A 37 19.16 -2.62 2.30
N SER A 38 19.91 -1.66 1.79
CA SER A 38 21.31 -1.47 2.16
C SER A 38 21.46 -0.62 3.42
N SER A 39 20.59 0.37 3.60
CA SER A 39 20.47 1.15 4.83
C SER A 39 19.05 1.65 5.03
N ALA A 40 18.64 1.79 6.29
CA ALA A 40 17.31 2.24 6.66
C ALA A 40 17.32 2.82 8.08
N SER A 41 16.75 4.01 8.26
CA SER A 41 16.60 4.63 9.58
C SER A 41 15.35 5.49 9.65
N VAL A 42 14.82 5.65 10.87
CA VAL A 42 13.75 6.60 11.19
C VAL A 42 14.18 7.44 12.38
N THR A 43 13.89 8.73 12.34
CA THR A 43 14.03 9.65 13.47
C THR A 43 12.67 10.24 13.81
N VAL A 44 12.45 10.47 15.11
CA VAL A 44 11.26 11.11 15.64
C VAL A 44 11.70 12.33 16.44
N ASP A 45 11.15 13.49 16.12
CA ASP A 45 11.40 14.77 16.79
C ASP A 45 10.08 15.38 17.29
N PRO A 46 9.92 15.69 18.58
CA PRO A 46 10.89 15.48 19.66
C PRO A 46 11.21 14.00 19.89
N VAL A 47 12.36 13.73 20.52
CA VAL A 47 12.76 12.36 20.84
C VAL A 47 11.76 11.77 21.85
N PRO A 48 11.08 10.66 21.51
CA PRO A 48 10.12 10.03 22.41
C PRO A 48 10.81 9.39 23.61
N GLY A 49 10.11 9.36 24.76
CA GLY A 49 10.57 8.64 25.94
C GLY A 49 10.49 7.12 25.80
N ASP A 50 9.61 6.66 24.90
CA ASP A 50 9.43 5.25 24.55
C ASP A 50 9.42 5.10 23.02
N TYR A 51 10.25 4.20 22.52
CA TYR A 51 10.47 3.94 21.09
C TYR A 51 10.83 2.46 20.91
N GLU A 52 9.90 1.70 20.36
CA GLU A 52 10.02 0.24 20.28
C GLU A 52 9.83 -0.23 18.83
N PRO A 53 10.92 -0.57 18.13
CA PRO A 53 10.85 -1.28 16.86
C PRO A 53 10.33 -2.71 17.06
N ASP A 54 9.44 -3.14 16.17
CA ASP A 54 8.79 -4.45 16.19
C ASP A 54 8.55 -4.97 14.76
N VAL A 55 8.10 -6.21 14.66
CA VAL A 55 7.64 -6.83 13.43
C VAL A 55 6.16 -7.20 13.61
N ASP A 56 5.30 -6.61 12.79
CA ASP A 56 3.85 -6.86 12.90
C ASP A 56 3.46 -8.28 12.44
N TYR A 57 2.18 -8.61 12.58
CA TYR A 57 1.62 -9.90 12.18
C TYR A 57 1.91 -10.28 10.72
N PHE A 58 1.99 -9.30 9.81
CA PHE A 58 2.26 -9.50 8.38
C PHE A 58 3.76 -9.52 8.06
N GLY A 59 4.61 -9.41 9.07
CA GLY A 59 6.07 -9.33 8.94
C GLY A 59 6.58 -7.94 8.53
N ASN A 60 5.77 -6.88 8.65
CA ASN A 60 6.20 -5.51 8.33
C ASN A 60 7.06 -4.97 9.46
N ALA A 61 8.08 -4.17 9.13
CA ALA A 61 8.73 -3.33 10.11
C ALA A 61 7.74 -2.30 10.65
N ALA A 62 7.45 -2.40 11.94
CA ALA A 62 6.51 -1.58 12.67
C ALA A 62 7.29 -0.89 13.80
N THR A 63 6.99 0.35 14.12
CA THR A 63 7.64 0.99 15.27
C THR A 63 6.65 1.82 16.04
N TYR A 64 6.55 1.50 17.33
CA TYR A 64 5.74 2.22 18.28
C TYR A 64 6.55 3.35 18.90
N PHE A 65 5.89 4.48 19.14
CA PHE A 65 6.49 5.56 19.91
C PHE A 65 5.45 6.19 20.84
N HIS A 66 5.94 6.72 21.96
CA HIS A 66 5.14 7.49 22.89
C HIS A 66 5.88 8.76 23.34
N LEU A 67 5.26 9.90 23.05
CA LEU A 67 5.70 11.22 23.47
C LEU A 67 4.83 11.73 24.63
N THR A 68 5.37 11.67 25.83
CA THR A 68 4.71 12.17 27.05
C THR A 68 4.85 13.68 27.20
N ASP A 69 5.98 14.25 26.78
CA ASP A 69 6.28 15.66 26.99
C ASP A 69 5.41 16.55 26.09
N PRO A 70 4.92 17.70 26.59
CA PRO A 70 4.14 18.63 25.79
C PRO A 70 4.94 19.17 24.59
N HIS A 71 4.39 19.03 23.39
CA HIS A 71 5.08 19.46 22.16
C HIS A 71 4.16 20.17 21.18
N PRO A 72 4.60 21.29 20.56
CA PRO A 72 3.81 22.01 19.57
C PRO A 72 3.89 21.40 18.16
N GLN A 73 4.85 20.51 17.93
CA GLN A 73 5.11 19.88 16.65
C GLN A 73 5.64 18.46 16.84
N LEU A 74 5.42 17.61 15.85
CA LEU A 74 5.96 16.25 15.77
C LEU A 74 6.44 16.01 14.34
N THR A 75 7.69 15.60 14.16
CA THR A 75 8.25 15.19 12.88
C THR A 75 8.71 13.75 12.97
N ILE A 76 8.32 12.93 12.01
CA ILE A 76 8.82 11.57 11.80
C ILE A 76 9.47 11.56 10.42
N GLU A 77 10.75 11.23 10.36
CA GLU A 77 11.53 11.24 9.13
C GLU A 77 12.23 9.91 8.93
N SER A 78 12.05 9.29 7.76
CA SER A 78 12.74 8.06 7.40
C SER A 78 13.60 8.27 6.17
N THR A 79 14.78 7.65 6.16
CA THR A 79 15.66 7.54 4.99
C THR A 79 16.01 6.09 4.76
N SER A 80 15.98 5.62 3.52
CA SER A 80 16.38 4.26 3.18
C SER A 80 17.03 4.21 1.80
N ASP A 81 18.12 3.46 1.68
CA ASP A 81 18.76 3.15 0.41
C ASP A 81 18.37 1.71 0.03
N VAL A 82 17.80 1.55 -1.15
CA VAL A 82 17.22 0.28 -1.62
C VAL A 82 17.64 -0.02 -3.06
N THR A 83 17.89 -1.29 -3.33
CA THR A 83 18.07 -1.82 -4.69
C THR A 83 16.83 -2.63 -5.05
N VAL A 84 16.16 -2.28 -6.15
CA VAL A 84 14.95 -2.97 -6.62
C VAL A 84 15.23 -3.63 -7.95
N HIS A 85 14.88 -4.91 -8.04
CA HIS A 85 14.90 -5.72 -9.26
C HIS A 85 13.48 -5.82 -9.82
N GLU A 86 13.37 -6.01 -11.13
CA GLU A 86 12.07 -6.28 -11.73
C GLU A 86 11.60 -7.68 -11.30
N PRO A 87 10.40 -7.81 -10.67
CA PRO A 87 9.89 -9.12 -10.29
C PRO A 87 9.71 -10.02 -11.52
N VAL A 88 10.12 -11.28 -11.38
CA VAL A 88 9.89 -12.32 -12.38
C VAL A 88 8.91 -13.30 -11.77
N TYR A 89 7.83 -13.60 -12.49
CA TYR A 89 6.78 -14.51 -12.06
C TYR A 89 6.83 -15.81 -12.84
N ASP A 90 6.43 -16.90 -12.21
CA ASP A 90 6.29 -18.20 -12.87
C ASP A 90 5.17 -18.14 -13.94
N PRO A 91 5.50 -18.36 -15.24
CA PRO A 91 4.50 -18.39 -16.31
C PRO A 91 3.39 -19.42 -16.10
N ASP A 92 3.71 -20.58 -15.52
CA ASP A 92 2.72 -21.64 -15.27
C ASP A 92 1.77 -21.21 -14.15
N ALA A 93 2.27 -20.52 -13.12
CA ALA A 93 1.46 -19.96 -12.05
C ALA A 93 0.52 -18.84 -12.55
N LEU A 94 0.99 -17.99 -13.45
CA LEU A 94 0.18 -16.95 -14.11
C LEU A 94 -0.92 -17.55 -15.01
N ALA A 95 -0.63 -18.68 -15.65
CA ALA A 95 -1.52 -19.37 -16.58
C ALA A 95 -2.67 -20.13 -15.88
N ARG A 96 -2.57 -20.34 -14.56
CA ARG A 96 -3.60 -21.08 -13.81
C ARG A 96 -4.95 -20.36 -13.82
N PRO A 97 -6.08 -21.10 -13.86
CA PRO A 97 -7.41 -20.51 -13.73
C PRO A 97 -7.53 -19.65 -12.47
N TRP A 98 -8.15 -18.47 -12.57
CA TRP A 98 -8.32 -17.57 -11.42
C TRP A 98 -9.10 -18.21 -10.27
N GLU A 99 -9.96 -19.20 -10.55
CA GLU A 99 -10.72 -19.94 -9.55
C GLU A 99 -9.79 -20.67 -8.56
N ASP A 100 -8.58 -21.00 -8.97
CA ASP A 100 -7.57 -21.62 -8.12
C ASP A 100 -7.00 -20.65 -7.08
N ALA A 101 -7.07 -19.34 -7.35
CA ALA A 101 -6.65 -18.28 -6.44
C ALA A 101 -7.66 -18.01 -5.30
N ARG A 102 -8.62 -18.92 -5.10
CA ARG A 102 -9.64 -18.88 -4.04
C ARG A 102 -9.24 -19.83 -2.90
N PRO A 103 -8.38 -19.39 -1.95
CA PRO A 103 -7.77 -20.30 -0.98
C PRO A 103 -8.76 -21.04 -0.09
N LEU A 104 -9.94 -20.46 0.19
CA LEU A 104 -11.01 -21.13 0.94
C LEU A 104 -11.64 -22.32 0.19
N LEU A 105 -11.59 -22.32 -1.14
CA LEU A 105 -12.07 -23.42 -1.98
C LEU A 105 -10.95 -24.36 -2.44
N ARG A 106 -9.70 -23.88 -2.39
CA ARG A 106 -8.49 -24.63 -2.73
C ARG A 106 -7.49 -24.68 -1.58
N PRO A 107 -7.89 -25.17 -0.39
CA PRO A 107 -6.99 -25.28 0.76
C PRO A 107 -5.87 -26.32 0.54
N ASP A 108 -5.98 -27.15 -0.50
CA ASP A 108 -5.00 -28.16 -0.91
C ASP A 108 -3.75 -27.56 -1.57
N LEU A 109 -3.84 -26.32 -2.08
CA LEU A 109 -2.74 -25.71 -2.81
C LEU A 109 -1.66 -25.15 -1.86
N PRO A 110 -0.36 -25.35 -2.18
CA PRO A 110 0.72 -24.67 -1.48
C PRO A 110 0.50 -23.15 -1.41
N GLY A 111 0.65 -22.54 -0.24
CA GLY A 111 0.44 -21.12 -0.01
C GLY A 111 -1.01 -20.71 0.35
N ALA A 112 -2.01 -21.58 0.13
CA ALA A 112 -3.43 -21.23 0.33
C ALA A 112 -3.76 -20.82 1.78
N TRP A 113 -3.16 -21.49 2.76
CA TRP A 113 -3.36 -21.15 4.18
C TRP A 113 -2.96 -19.70 4.48
N ALA A 114 -1.75 -19.28 4.07
CA ALA A 114 -1.27 -17.92 4.26
C ALA A 114 -2.05 -16.90 3.41
N ALA A 115 -2.58 -17.31 2.26
CA ALA A 115 -3.39 -16.45 1.40
C ALA A 115 -4.83 -16.23 1.92
N THR A 116 -5.33 -17.10 2.82
CA THR A 116 -6.75 -17.15 3.21
C THR A 116 -7.26 -15.83 3.77
N GLU A 117 -6.52 -15.19 4.67
CA GLU A 117 -6.96 -13.92 5.28
C GLU A 117 -7.11 -12.79 4.26
N TYR A 118 -6.38 -12.86 3.15
CA TYR A 118 -6.41 -11.87 2.07
C TYR A 118 -7.54 -12.11 1.07
N ALA A 119 -8.37 -13.15 1.25
CA ALA A 119 -9.64 -13.33 0.55
C ALA A 119 -10.84 -12.78 1.35
N LEU A 120 -10.65 -12.48 2.64
CA LEU A 120 -11.72 -12.05 3.56
C LEU A 120 -11.94 -10.54 3.55
N GLU A 121 -13.09 -10.12 4.06
CA GLU A 121 -13.37 -8.71 4.31
C GLU A 121 -12.43 -8.12 5.37
N SER A 122 -12.16 -6.83 5.24
CA SER A 122 -11.46 -6.02 6.24
C SER A 122 -12.24 -4.73 6.52
N ALA A 123 -11.78 -3.91 7.47
CA ALA A 123 -12.51 -2.71 7.89
C ALA A 123 -12.80 -1.74 6.75
N ARG A 124 -11.88 -1.65 5.77
CA ARG A 124 -12.00 -0.75 4.61
C ARG A 124 -12.36 -1.45 3.31
N VAL A 125 -12.30 -2.78 3.26
CA VAL A 125 -12.59 -3.58 2.07
C VAL A 125 -13.69 -4.58 2.41
N ARG A 126 -14.93 -4.16 2.16
CA ARG A 126 -16.12 -5.03 2.23
C ARG A 126 -16.38 -5.66 0.87
N HIS A 127 -17.04 -6.81 0.85
CA HIS A 127 -17.51 -7.48 -0.36
C HIS A 127 -18.73 -6.73 -0.91
N ALA A 128 -18.49 -5.56 -1.50
CA ALA A 128 -19.53 -4.73 -2.09
C ALA A 128 -20.05 -5.37 -3.39
N GLU A 129 -21.37 -5.53 -3.50
CA GLU A 129 -22.02 -6.17 -4.67
C GLU A 129 -21.62 -5.50 -5.99
N GLU A 130 -21.53 -4.17 -6.01
CA GLU A 130 -21.14 -3.40 -7.19
C GLU A 130 -19.71 -3.70 -7.64
N ALA A 131 -18.79 -3.89 -6.68
CA ALA A 131 -17.40 -4.25 -6.95
C ALA A 131 -17.29 -5.70 -7.46
N THR A 132 -18.02 -6.62 -6.82
CA THR A 132 -18.09 -8.02 -7.24
C THR A 132 -18.66 -8.15 -8.65
N ALA A 133 -19.76 -7.46 -8.95
CA ALA A 133 -20.38 -7.45 -10.27
C ALA A 133 -19.44 -6.87 -11.33
N TYR A 134 -18.77 -5.76 -11.02
CA TYR A 134 -17.79 -5.14 -11.92
C TYR A 134 -16.63 -6.09 -12.25
N ALA A 135 -16.11 -6.82 -11.27
CA ALA A 135 -15.00 -7.76 -11.45
C ALA A 135 -15.37 -9.02 -12.27
N ALA A 136 -16.65 -9.40 -12.31
CA ALA A 136 -17.11 -10.61 -12.97
C ALA A 136 -16.80 -10.61 -14.49
N GLU A 137 -16.76 -9.45 -15.13
CA GLU A 137 -16.35 -9.31 -16.54
C GLU A 137 -14.87 -9.67 -16.77
N SER A 138 -14.01 -9.48 -15.76
CA SER A 138 -12.59 -9.83 -15.82
C SER A 138 -12.35 -11.29 -15.39
N LEU A 139 -13.16 -11.81 -14.48
CA LEU A 139 -13.08 -13.16 -13.90
C LEU A 139 -13.99 -14.17 -14.63
N THR A 140 -13.85 -14.29 -15.95
CA THR A 140 -14.61 -15.28 -16.73
C THR A 140 -14.13 -16.71 -16.44
N PRO A 141 -15.00 -17.74 -16.56
CA PRO A 141 -14.64 -19.11 -16.22
C PRO A 141 -13.35 -19.60 -16.90
N GLY A 142 -12.40 -20.10 -16.13
CA GLY A 142 -11.15 -20.67 -16.62
C GLY A 142 -10.12 -19.65 -17.13
N ARG A 143 -10.37 -18.34 -17.01
CA ARG A 143 -9.40 -17.32 -17.45
C ARG A 143 -8.13 -17.40 -16.58
N PRO A 144 -6.93 -17.33 -17.19
CA PRO A 144 -5.67 -17.25 -16.43
C PRO A 144 -5.67 -16.11 -15.41
N ILE A 145 -5.19 -16.37 -14.19
CA ILE A 145 -5.17 -15.38 -13.10
C ILE A 145 -4.35 -14.14 -13.47
N GLY A 146 -3.22 -14.32 -14.17
CA GLY A 146 -2.40 -13.22 -14.64
C GLY A 146 -3.15 -12.29 -15.61
N GLU A 147 -3.90 -12.87 -16.55
CA GLU A 147 -4.72 -12.12 -17.48
C GLU A 147 -5.91 -11.44 -16.80
N ALA A 148 -6.60 -12.15 -15.91
CA ALA A 148 -7.79 -11.64 -15.24
C ALA A 148 -7.46 -10.46 -14.31
N ALA A 149 -6.37 -10.55 -13.54
CA ALA A 149 -5.87 -9.48 -12.70
C ALA A 149 -5.42 -8.26 -13.53
N THR A 150 -4.75 -8.50 -14.66
CA THR A 150 -4.31 -7.44 -15.59
C THR A 150 -5.47 -6.71 -16.24
N ASP A 151 -6.48 -7.46 -16.69
CA ASP A 151 -7.70 -6.90 -17.27
C ASP A 151 -8.46 -6.04 -16.26
N LEU A 152 -8.64 -6.53 -15.03
CA LEU A 152 -9.27 -5.76 -13.96
C LEU A 152 -8.51 -4.45 -13.69
N MET A 153 -7.18 -4.51 -13.61
CA MET A 153 -6.32 -3.32 -13.44
C MET A 153 -6.54 -2.31 -14.56
N GLN A 154 -6.53 -2.76 -15.82
CA GLN A 154 -6.75 -1.93 -17.01
C GLN A 154 -8.14 -1.28 -17.01
N ARG A 155 -9.17 -2.03 -16.61
CA ARG A 155 -10.54 -1.50 -16.53
C ARG A 155 -10.66 -0.45 -15.42
N ILE A 156 -10.11 -0.70 -14.23
CA ILE A 156 -10.10 0.30 -13.15
C ILE A 156 -9.38 1.58 -13.60
N PHE A 157 -8.21 1.45 -14.24
CA PHE A 157 -7.48 2.61 -14.76
C PHE A 157 -8.29 3.43 -15.76
N ARG A 158 -9.03 2.76 -16.66
CA ARG A 158 -9.83 3.42 -17.70
C ARG A 158 -11.11 4.04 -17.15
N ASP A 159 -11.76 3.36 -16.20
CA ASP A 159 -13.12 3.69 -15.78
C ASP A 159 -13.16 4.53 -14.49
N PHE A 160 -12.00 4.84 -13.88
CA PHE A 160 -11.90 5.67 -12.68
C PHE A 160 -10.90 6.82 -12.87
N ASP A 161 -11.33 8.04 -12.58
CA ASP A 161 -10.51 9.25 -12.69
C ASP A 161 -9.64 9.46 -11.46
N TYR A 162 -8.35 9.75 -11.66
CA TYR A 162 -7.48 10.14 -10.56
C TYR A 162 -7.77 11.58 -10.12
N ASP A 163 -8.33 11.74 -8.93
CA ASP A 163 -8.70 13.04 -8.34
C ASP A 163 -8.45 13.08 -6.83
N LYS A 164 -7.51 13.93 -6.42
CA LYS A 164 -7.12 14.14 -5.01
C LYS A 164 -8.21 14.81 -4.16
N THR A 165 -9.25 15.35 -4.79
CA THR A 165 -10.37 16.04 -4.12
C THR A 165 -11.64 15.20 -4.07
N ALA A 166 -11.70 14.10 -4.84
CA ALA A 166 -12.88 13.25 -4.93
C ALA A 166 -13.14 12.48 -3.62
N THR A 167 -12.11 12.12 -2.87
CA THR A 167 -12.20 11.26 -1.69
C THR A 167 -11.48 11.85 -0.48
N THR A 168 -11.81 11.29 0.68
CA THR A 168 -11.14 11.55 1.97
C THR A 168 -10.62 10.23 2.51
N VAL A 169 -9.78 10.27 3.55
CA VAL A 169 -9.29 9.05 4.24
C VAL A 169 -10.40 8.17 4.83
N THR A 170 -11.63 8.68 4.95
CA THR A 170 -12.80 7.94 5.44
C THR A 170 -13.73 7.48 4.32
N SER A 171 -13.41 7.77 3.06
CA SER A 171 -14.20 7.30 1.91
C SER A 171 -14.16 5.77 1.82
N THR A 172 -15.31 5.19 1.49
CA THR A 172 -15.47 3.73 1.37
C THR A 172 -15.30 3.30 -0.10
N VAL A 173 -15.10 2.00 -0.32
CA VAL A 173 -15.13 1.41 -1.68
C VAL A 173 -16.41 1.78 -2.42
N ALA A 174 -17.57 1.74 -1.75
CA ALA A 174 -18.85 2.11 -2.35
C ALA A 174 -18.89 3.59 -2.77
N ASP A 175 -18.25 4.50 -2.01
CA ASP A 175 -18.12 5.91 -2.42
C ASP A 175 -17.27 6.04 -3.68
N ALA A 176 -16.12 5.35 -3.75
CA ALA A 176 -15.23 5.35 -4.90
C ALA A 176 -15.91 4.79 -6.15
N PHE A 177 -16.69 3.70 -6.03
CA PHE A 177 -17.48 3.14 -7.12
C PHE A 177 -18.57 4.08 -7.64
N ARG A 178 -19.29 4.76 -6.73
CA ARG A 178 -20.31 5.74 -7.13
C ARG A 178 -19.72 6.95 -7.83
N LYS A 179 -18.57 7.45 -7.35
CA LYS A 179 -17.91 8.63 -7.92
C LYS A 179 -17.10 8.31 -9.17
N ARG A 180 -16.64 7.07 -9.31
CA ARG A 180 -15.64 6.66 -10.31
C ARG A 180 -14.41 7.57 -10.29
N ALA A 181 -14.01 8.02 -9.10
CA ALA A 181 -12.86 8.90 -8.94
C ALA A 181 -12.26 8.76 -7.54
N GLY A 182 -10.94 8.95 -7.43
CA GLY A 182 -10.21 8.85 -6.16
C GLY A 182 -8.70 8.90 -6.34
N VAL A 183 -7.96 8.44 -5.33
CA VAL A 183 -6.50 8.35 -5.35
C VAL A 183 -6.04 6.89 -5.36
N CYS A 184 -4.72 6.66 -5.40
CA CYS A 184 -4.13 5.31 -5.44
C CYS A 184 -4.61 4.38 -4.31
N GLN A 185 -4.83 4.92 -3.11
CA GLN A 185 -5.43 4.18 -2.00
C GLN A 185 -6.83 3.65 -2.35
N ASP A 186 -7.69 4.50 -2.92
CA ASP A 186 -9.06 4.12 -3.28
C ASP A 186 -9.05 3.05 -4.37
N PHE A 187 -8.19 3.20 -5.38
CA PHE A 187 -8.10 2.25 -6.48
C PHE A 187 -7.57 0.89 -6.03
N ALA A 188 -6.63 0.88 -5.09
CA ALA A 188 -6.19 -0.35 -4.44
C ALA A 188 -7.33 -1.00 -3.63
N HIS A 189 -8.10 -0.24 -2.84
CA HIS A 189 -9.26 -0.79 -2.11
C HIS A 189 -10.37 -1.29 -3.05
N VAL A 190 -10.62 -0.60 -4.16
CA VAL A 190 -11.55 -1.02 -5.22
C VAL A 190 -11.10 -2.35 -5.82
N ALA A 191 -9.83 -2.46 -6.25
CA ALA A 191 -9.29 -3.70 -6.80
C ALA A 191 -9.35 -4.86 -5.79
N LEU A 192 -9.07 -4.60 -4.52
CA LEU A 192 -9.22 -5.60 -3.46
C LEU A 192 -10.67 -6.04 -3.28
N ALA A 193 -11.63 -5.12 -3.24
CA ALA A 193 -13.04 -5.47 -3.10
C ALA A 193 -13.55 -6.27 -4.31
N CYS A 194 -13.14 -5.89 -5.52
CA CYS A 194 -13.41 -6.62 -6.76
C CYS A 194 -12.94 -8.08 -6.68
N LEU A 195 -11.68 -8.31 -6.31
CA LEU A 195 -11.08 -9.66 -6.26
C LEU A 195 -11.65 -10.49 -5.10
N ARG A 196 -11.69 -9.91 -3.90
CA ARG A 196 -12.13 -10.60 -2.69
C ARG A 196 -13.62 -10.91 -2.69
N GLY A 197 -14.44 -10.13 -3.40
CA GLY A 197 -15.85 -10.42 -3.63
C GLY A 197 -16.09 -11.76 -4.34
N HIS A 198 -15.11 -12.26 -5.10
CA HIS A 198 -15.11 -13.59 -5.70
C HIS A 198 -14.31 -14.63 -4.89
N GLY A 199 -13.80 -14.24 -3.73
CA GLY A 199 -12.94 -15.06 -2.87
C GLY A 199 -11.49 -15.17 -3.35
N VAL A 200 -11.07 -14.37 -4.34
CA VAL A 200 -9.68 -14.32 -4.79
C VAL A 200 -8.82 -13.63 -3.73
N ALA A 201 -7.72 -14.29 -3.33
CA ALA A 201 -6.80 -13.71 -2.36
C ALA A 201 -5.96 -12.58 -2.97
N ALA A 202 -6.06 -11.40 -2.37
CA ALA A 202 -5.31 -10.22 -2.77
C ALA A 202 -4.99 -9.36 -1.56
N ARG A 203 -3.78 -8.81 -1.48
CA ARG A 203 -3.30 -7.99 -0.36
C ARG A 203 -3.04 -6.55 -0.76
N TYR A 204 -3.28 -5.63 0.18
CA TYR A 204 -2.93 -4.23 0.03
C TYR A 204 -1.44 -4.05 0.20
N VAL A 205 -0.78 -3.31 -0.69
CA VAL A 205 0.63 -2.99 -0.59
C VAL A 205 0.82 -1.48 -0.49
N SER A 206 1.61 -1.07 0.50
CA SER A 206 1.99 0.30 0.81
C SER A 206 3.48 0.48 0.53
N GLY A 207 3.85 1.60 -0.10
CA GLY A 207 5.24 1.88 -0.38
C GLY A 207 5.45 3.18 -1.13
N TYR A 208 6.46 3.19 -1.98
CA TYR A 208 6.85 4.37 -2.74
C TYR A 208 7.03 4.01 -4.21
N LEU A 209 6.69 4.96 -5.09
CA LEU A 209 6.85 4.82 -6.52
C LEU A 209 7.83 5.88 -7.00
N ALA A 210 8.90 5.45 -7.68
CA ALA A 210 9.81 6.37 -8.35
C ALA A 210 9.10 7.04 -9.54
N THR A 211 8.64 8.28 -9.35
CA THR A 211 7.98 9.04 -10.42
C THR A 211 9.00 9.79 -11.27
N GLN A 212 8.70 9.94 -12.56
CA GLN A 212 9.46 10.84 -13.41
C GLN A 212 8.75 12.19 -13.44
N PRO A 213 9.49 13.32 -13.35
CA PRO A 213 8.87 14.63 -13.48
C PRO A 213 8.27 14.77 -14.89
N PRO A 214 7.18 15.55 -15.05
CA PRO A 214 6.60 15.84 -16.36
C PRO A 214 7.67 16.40 -17.32
N PRO A 215 7.56 16.15 -18.64
CA PRO A 215 8.50 16.66 -19.62
C PRO A 215 8.77 18.17 -19.46
N GLY A 216 10.05 18.54 -19.35
CA GLY A 216 10.47 19.94 -19.18
C GLY A 216 10.44 20.49 -17.74
N LYS A 217 10.07 19.68 -16.74
CA LYS A 217 10.15 20.07 -15.33
C LYS A 217 11.31 19.36 -14.63
N GLN A 218 12.00 20.08 -13.75
CA GLN A 218 12.99 19.47 -12.86
C GLN A 218 12.28 18.70 -11.74
N ARG A 219 12.94 17.65 -11.25
CA ARG A 219 12.51 16.91 -10.07
C ARG A 219 12.52 17.84 -8.85
N VAL A 220 11.42 17.89 -8.11
CA VAL A 220 11.28 18.71 -6.91
C VAL A 220 11.39 17.79 -5.70
N PHE A 221 12.39 18.06 -4.84
CA PHE A 221 12.59 17.27 -3.63
C PHE A 221 11.35 17.33 -2.72
N GLY A 222 10.89 16.18 -2.24
CA GLY A 222 9.75 16.10 -1.32
C GLY A 222 8.37 16.24 -1.98
N ALA A 223 8.30 16.26 -3.32
CA ALA A 223 7.04 16.37 -4.07
C ALA A 223 6.44 15.02 -4.50
N ASP A 224 7.18 13.92 -4.31
CA ASP A 224 6.64 12.58 -4.49
C ASP A 224 5.60 12.30 -3.37
N ALA A 225 4.86 11.21 -3.53
CA ALA A 225 3.91 10.74 -2.53
C ALA A 225 4.14 9.26 -2.24
N SER A 226 3.72 8.81 -1.05
CA SER A 226 3.49 7.39 -0.81
C SER A 226 2.53 6.85 -1.86
N HIS A 227 2.74 5.61 -2.27
CA HIS A 227 1.91 4.95 -3.26
C HIS A 227 1.31 3.66 -2.71
N ALA A 228 0.21 3.24 -3.32
CA ALA A 228 -0.53 2.05 -2.95
C ALA A 228 -0.92 1.25 -4.18
N TRP A 229 -0.81 -0.07 -4.07
CA TRP A 229 -1.18 -1.01 -5.12
C TRP A 229 -1.67 -2.33 -4.49
N VAL A 230 -1.95 -3.32 -5.34
CA VAL A 230 -2.48 -4.63 -4.92
C VAL A 230 -1.52 -5.72 -5.34
N ALA A 231 -1.39 -6.77 -4.53
CA ALA A 231 -0.76 -8.01 -4.97
C ALA A 231 -1.76 -9.16 -4.88
N VAL A 232 -1.91 -9.93 -5.96
CA VAL A 232 -2.86 -11.04 -6.12
C VAL A 232 -2.10 -12.34 -5.97
N TRP A 233 -2.58 -13.26 -5.13
CA TRP A 233 -1.89 -14.52 -4.90
C TRP A 233 -1.87 -15.39 -6.16
N LEU A 234 -0.69 -15.94 -6.49
CA LEU A 234 -0.54 -16.88 -7.60
C LEU A 234 -0.67 -18.32 -7.08
N PRO A 235 -1.74 -19.04 -7.45
CA PRO A 235 -2.16 -20.26 -6.77
C PRO A 235 -1.17 -21.40 -6.95
N GLY A 236 -0.79 -22.05 -5.86
CA GLY A 236 0.19 -23.15 -5.83
C GLY A 236 1.63 -22.70 -5.66
N THR A 237 1.85 -21.41 -5.40
CA THR A 237 3.16 -20.80 -5.12
C THR A 237 3.05 -19.86 -3.92
N ASP A 238 4.19 -19.36 -3.46
CA ASP A 238 4.26 -18.24 -2.49
C ASP A 238 4.33 -16.87 -3.19
N GLU A 239 4.16 -16.81 -4.52
CA GLU A 239 4.24 -15.58 -5.30
C GLU A 239 2.93 -14.79 -5.26
N TRP A 240 3.09 -13.47 -5.41
CA TRP A 240 1.98 -12.53 -5.48
C TRP A 240 2.20 -11.55 -6.64
N LEU A 241 1.33 -11.62 -7.65
CA LEU A 241 1.35 -10.72 -8.79
C LEU A 241 0.94 -9.32 -8.35
N ALA A 242 1.88 -8.39 -8.37
CA ALA A 242 1.64 -7.01 -7.98
C ALA A 242 1.15 -6.18 -9.17
N ILE A 243 -0.07 -5.64 -9.06
CA ILE A 243 -0.75 -4.82 -10.07
C ILE A 243 -1.06 -3.44 -9.51
N ASP A 244 -0.90 -2.41 -10.34
CA ASP A 244 -1.19 -1.02 -9.97
C ASP A 244 -2.30 -0.44 -10.87
N PRO A 245 -3.55 -0.41 -10.38
CA PRO A 245 -4.67 0.17 -11.13
C PRO A 245 -4.54 1.69 -11.35
N THR A 246 -3.66 2.39 -10.61
CA THR A 246 -3.45 3.83 -10.79
C THR A 246 -2.62 4.14 -12.02
N ASN A 247 -1.63 3.29 -12.32
CA ASN A 247 -0.67 3.52 -13.40
C ASN A 247 -0.80 2.52 -14.55
N ASN A 248 -1.80 1.62 -14.48
CA ASN A 248 -2.06 0.59 -15.49
C ASN A 248 -0.85 -0.30 -15.80
N GLN A 249 -0.17 -0.77 -14.75
CA GLN A 249 1.04 -1.55 -14.93
C GLN A 249 1.26 -2.54 -13.78
N TRP A 250 1.99 -3.61 -14.07
CA TRP A 250 2.53 -4.47 -13.03
C TRP A 250 3.62 -3.72 -12.27
N ALA A 251 3.78 -4.04 -10.98
CA ALA A 251 4.86 -3.46 -10.20
C ALA A 251 6.20 -3.94 -10.74
N ASN A 252 7.07 -2.98 -11.07
CA ASN A 252 8.40 -3.22 -11.62
C ASN A 252 9.49 -2.62 -10.72
N ASP A 253 10.71 -2.47 -11.25
CA ASP A 253 11.86 -1.93 -10.54
C ASP A 253 11.77 -0.46 -10.09
N ARG A 254 10.58 0.18 -10.18
CA ARG A 254 10.28 1.50 -9.63
C ARG A 254 9.48 1.47 -8.33
N TYR A 255 9.01 0.30 -7.92
CA TYR A 255 8.14 0.12 -6.76
C TYR A 255 8.97 -0.31 -5.55
N VAL A 256 9.12 0.58 -4.59
CA VAL A 256 9.73 0.26 -3.30
C VAL A 256 8.64 -0.19 -2.34
N THR A 257 8.67 -1.46 -1.97
CA THR A 257 7.69 -2.09 -1.07
C THR A 257 8.04 -1.83 0.39
N VAL A 258 7.13 -1.22 1.15
CA VAL A 258 7.33 -0.90 2.57
C VAL A 258 6.54 -1.83 3.47
N ALA A 259 5.28 -2.06 3.16
CA ALA A 259 4.43 -2.89 3.98
C ALA A 259 3.27 -3.49 3.18
N TRP A 260 2.70 -4.59 3.65
CA TRP A 260 1.45 -5.12 3.14
C TRP A 260 0.53 -5.61 4.25
N GLY A 261 -0.75 -5.62 3.97
CA GLY A 261 -1.78 -6.05 4.91
C GLY A 261 -3.11 -6.28 4.19
N ARG A 262 -4.20 -6.37 4.95
CA ARG A 262 -5.54 -6.59 4.35
C ARG A 262 -6.10 -5.30 3.79
N ASP A 263 -5.82 -4.16 4.39
CA ASP A 263 -6.14 -2.83 3.86
C ASP A 263 -5.19 -1.74 4.39
N TYR A 264 -5.49 -0.48 4.08
CA TYR A 264 -4.65 0.67 4.49
C TYR A 264 -4.52 0.80 6.02
N GLY A 265 -5.51 0.36 6.80
CA GLY A 265 -5.48 0.44 8.25
C GLY A 265 -4.41 -0.45 8.89
N ASP A 266 -4.09 -1.58 8.25
CA ASP A 266 -3.02 -2.47 8.70
C ASP A 266 -1.65 -1.80 8.48
N VAL A 267 -1.45 -1.07 7.37
CA VAL A 267 -0.13 -0.62 6.90
C VAL A 267 -0.01 0.87 6.58
N SER A 268 -0.76 1.71 7.30
CA SER A 268 -0.67 3.16 7.16
C SER A 268 0.77 3.63 7.49
N PRO A 269 1.34 4.59 6.71
CA PRO A 269 2.70 5.08 6.95
C PRO A 269 2.92 5.59 8.37
N VAL A 270 1.98 6.38 8.88
CA VAL A 270 1.93 6.84 10.28
C VAL A 270 0.47 6.85 10.74
N LYS A 271 0.19 6.24 11.90
CA LYS A 271 -1.09 6.35 12.61
C LYS A 271 -0.84 6.53 14.09
N GLY A 272 -1.82 7.10 14.79
CA GLY A 272 -1.69 7.32 16.22
C GLY A 272 -2.87 8.07 16.80
N ILE A 273 -2.81 8.28 18.10
CA ILE A 273 -3.78 9.04 18.88
C ILE A 273 -3.00 10.10 19.65
N ILE A 274 -3.54 11.30 19.69
CA ILE A 274 -3.01 12.41 20.47
C ILE A 274 -4.03 12.83 21.52
N PHE A 275 -3.58 13.14 22.74
CA PHE A 275 -4.43 13.75 23.76
C PHE A 275 -4.17 15.24 23.79
N THR A 276 -5.18 16.05 23.46
CA THR A 276 -4.94 17.48 23.32
C THR A 276 -6.16 18.35 23.55
N LYS A 277 -5.88 19.59 24.01
CA LYS A 277 -6.82 20.73 23.99
C LYS A 277 -6.64 21.60 22.75
N ALA A 278 -5.73 21.25 21.83
CA ALA A 278 -5.57 21.90 20.54
C ALA A 278 -6.87 21.74 19.73
N LYS A 279 -7.30 22.82 19.09
CA LYS A 279 -8.53 22.80 18.27
C LYS A 279 -8.25 22.40 16.83
N THR A 280 -7.02 22.63 16.39
CA THR A 280 -6.56 22.34 15.03
C THR A 280 -5.17 21.73 15.05
N SER A 281 -4.94 20.84 14.09
CA SER A 281 -3.65 20.29 13.70
C SER A 281 -3.47 20.47 12.19
N THR A 282 -2.23 20.54 11.74
CA THR A 282 -1.88 20.53 10.31
C THR A 282 -0.89 19.42 10.08
N LEU A 283 -1.16 18.58 9.09
CA LEU A 283 -0.30 17.50 8.64
C LEU A 283 0.35 17.91 7.31
N ARG A 284 1.66 17.74 7.21
CA ARG A 284 2.41 17.83 5.96
C ARG A 284 3.19 16.55 5.75
N VAL A 285 2.99 15.91 4.60
CA VAL A 285 3.75 14.75 4.17
C VAL A 285 4.58 15.17 2.97
N SER A 286 5.84 14.75 2.96
CA SER A 286 6.77 14.98 1.87
C SER A 286 7.54 13.71 1.62
N VAL A 287 7.64 13.30 0.35
CA VAL A 287 8.34 12.08 -0.05
C VAL A 287 9.28 12.41 -1.20
N ASP A 288 10.42 11.74 -1.22
CA ASP A 288 11.39 11.80 -2.31
C ASP A 288 11.90 10.39 -2.61
N VAL A 289 11.79 9.94 -3.87
CA VAL A 289 12.35 8.67 -4.34
C VAL A 289 13.43 8.93 -5.40
N ALA A 290 14.67 9.13 -4.94
CA ALA A 290 15.79 9.57 -5.77
C ALA A 290 16.60 8.40 -6.30
N PRO A 291 16.85 8.30 -7.62
CA PRO A 291 17.90 7.40 -8.12
C PRO A 291 19.26 7.75 -7.49
N ILE A 292 20.02 6.76 -7.05
CA ILE A 292 21.39 6.94 -6.50
C ILE A 292 22.46 6.73 -7.59
N GLU A 293 22.12 5.96 -8.64
CA GLU A 293 22.96 5.69 -9.82
C GLU A 293 22.14 5.81 -11.11
#